data_AF-A0A261KVS3-F1
#
_entry.id   AF-A0A261KVS3-F1
#
_cell.length_a   1.000
_cell.length_b   1.000
_cell.length_c   1.000
_cell.angle_alpha   90.00
_cell.angle_beta   90.00
_cell.angle_gamma   90.00
#
_symmetry.space_group_name_H-M   'P 1'
#
loop_
_entity.id
_entity.type
_entity.pdbx_description
1 polymer ?
#
loop_
_entity_poly.entity_id
_entity_poly.type
_entity_poly.pdbx_seq_one_letter_code
_entity_poly.pdbx_strand_id
1 'polypeptide(L)'
;MTFISFNYAIFLLIVLGIYWSMSRQSWRVLILLVASLIFYATIQPQYIPLLLIITLLNFYLAQAIGEPKDWRIANTKWNRRRLLLLWLGIVSNILLLLSFKYIPFILNSIGIIYNLPNILETANWFENNLIAPLGLSFFCFECLAYLIDIYRGAPPAASWLEFTSYKLFFPKLISGPITRYHYLQNQLGMTSRKNSQVSVKIPVLKFPNLEQITEGIWLIATGAVKKALIADNLGIFVELSFGNLQRAGSGDLWLATVAYGLQLYLDFTAYVDIARGSAFLMGLSLPQNFDFPYFSTSISEFWRRWHITLGDWLRNYLYFPLGGSRVGLFRTCLNLLIVMLIAGIWHGASWGFIVWGVLHGLALVIHRLVEAVSQELKVQKIWESWSGILISWLLTQSMVFGGWIFFRLPNLRDSFWVIYHWWGYDADVQFADKVYLEAMGLERLQLVWLICGVVVLMAVNYWFHRGLKLQLNWQLKVLLVPVFFFVVWLLAPEGLPYIYFDF
;
A
#
# COMPACT_ATOMS: atom_id res chain seq x y z
N MET A 1 -6.71 9.35 -15.31
CA MET A 1 -5.45 8.97 -16.02
C MET A 1 -4.70 7.95 -15.18
N THR A 2 -4.14 6.89 -15.79
CA THR A 2 -3.37 5.86 -15.07
C THR A 2 -1.86 6.11 -15.22
N PHE A 3 -1.05 5.69 -14.26
CA PHE A 3 0.40 5.95 -14.25
C PHE A 3 1.19 5.38 -15.43
N ILE A 4 0.65 4.41 -16.16
CA ILE A 4 1.31 3.79 -17.32
C ILE A 4 0.79 4.37 -18.63
N SER A 5 -0.28 5.17 -18.59
CA SER A 5 -0.84 5.78 -19.79
C SER A 5 0.09 6.82 -20.39
N PHE A 6 0.06 6.92 -21.73
CA PHE A 6 0.73 7.99 -22.46
C PHE A 6 0.29 9.39 -21.99
N ASN A 7 -0.99 9.53 -21.62
CA ASN A 7 -1.54 10.76 -21.03
C ASN A 7 -0.82 11.16 -19.74
N TYR A 8 -0.45 10.19 -18.89
CA TYR A 8 0.31 10.48 -17.68
C TYR A 8 1.74 10.93 -17.98
N ALA A 9 2.40 10.33 -18.98
CA ALA A 9 3.74 10.75 -19.39
C ALA A 9 3.75 12.21 -19.87
N ILE A 10 2.80 12.59 -20.73
CA ILE A 10 2.63 13.99 -21.18
C ILE A 10 2.34 14.91 -19.99
N PHE A 11 1.38 14.53 -19.13
CA PHE A 11 1.04 15.28 -17.93
C PHE A 11 2.27 15.54 -17.05
N LEU A 12 3.06 14.49 -16.77
CA LEU A 12 4.26 14.59 -15.95
C LEU A 12 5.31 15.51 -16.58
N LEU A 13 5.56 15.39 -17.89
CA LEU A 13 6.50 16.26 -18.60
C LEU A 13 6.09 17.74 -18.54
N ILE A 14 4.81 18.04 -18.77
CA ILE A 14 4.27 19.40 -18.67
C ILE A 14 4.42 19.92 -17.24
N VAL A 15 4.03 19.13 -16.25
CA VAL A 15 4.15 19.51 -14.83
C VAL A 15 5.59 19.78 -14.46
N LEU A 16 6.55 18.93 -14.86
CA LEU A 16 7.97 19.11 -14.58
C LEU A 16 8.52 20.38 -15.24
N GLY A 17 8.16 20.65 -16.51
CA GLY A 17 8.56 21.87 -17.21
C GLY A 17 8.08 23.14 -16.50
N ILE A 18 6.79 23.19 -16.15
CA ILE A 18 6.21 24.33 -15.44
C ILE A 18 6.80 24.45 -14.03
N TYR A 19 6.89 23.33 -13.29
CA TYR A 19 7.41 23.28 -11.93
C TYR A 19 8.84 23.82 -11.82
N TRP A 20 9.75 23.37 -12.69
CA TRP A 20 11.15 23.79 -12.65
C TRP A 20 11.39 25.17 -13.27
N SER A 21 10.51 25.66 -14.14
CA SER A 21 10.56 27.04 -14.65
C SER A 21 10.28 28.10 -13.57
N MET A 22 9.61 27.73 -12.47
CA MET A 22 9.33 28.66 -11.38
C MET A 22 10.53 28.84 -10.45
N SER A 23 10.87 30.10 -10.18
CA SER A 23 11.94 30.49 -9.27
C SER A 23 11.52 30.53 -7.80
N ARG A 24 10.24 30.84 -7.51
CA ARG A 24 9.73 30.91 -6.12
C ARG A 24 9.14 29.58 -5.66
N GLN A 25 9.52 29.16 -4.46
CA GLN A 25 9.07 27.89 -3.87
C GLN A 25 7.55 27.82 -3.64
N SER A 26 6.90 28.94 -3.32
CA SER A 26 5.44 28.99 -3.16
C SER A 26 4.70 28.67 -4.46
N TRP A 27 5.20 29.16 -5.60
CA TRP A 27 4.63 28.84 -6.92
C TRP A 27 4.81 27.36 -7.27
N ARG A 28 5.99 26.79 -6.97
CA ARG A 28 6.24 25.35 -7.15
C ARG A 28 5.22 24.50 -6.41
N VAL A 29 4.92 24.84 -5.16
CA VAL A 29 3.94 24.09 -4.35
C VAL A 29 2.51 24.32 -4.82
N LEU A 30 2.16 25.53 -5.26
CA LEU A 30 0.87 25.76 -5.90
C LEU A 30 0.72 24.92 -7.18
N ILE A 31 1.76 24.83 -8.02
CA ILE A 31 1.76 23.99 -9.21
C ILE A 31 1.57 22.53 -8.84
N LEU A 32 2.24 22.02 -7.80
CA LEU A 32 2.03 20.66 -7.32
C LEU A 32 0.59 20.41 -6.89
N LEU A 33 -0.03 21.37 -6.18
CA LEU A 33 -1.43 21.27 -5.80
C LEU A 33 -2.35 21.25 -7.02
N VAL A 34 -2.18 22.20 -7.95
CA VAL A 34 -3.00 22.29 -9.17
C VAL A 34 -2.84 21.04 -10.02
N ALA A 35 -1.61 20.60 -10.26
CA ALA A 35 -1.32 19.34 -10.95
C ALA A 35 -2.00 18.16 -10.27
N SER A 36 -1.99 18.13 -8.93
CA SER A 36 -2.63 17.05 -8.18
C SER A 36 -4.15 17.04 -8.28
N LEU A 37 -4.77 18.21 -8.26
CA LEU A 37 -6.21 18.34 -8.48
C LEU A 37 -6.59 17.94 -9.90
N ILE A 38 -5.82 18.34 -10.92
CA ILE A 38 -6.02 17.92 -12.31
C ILE A 38 -5.90 16.40 -12.43
N PHE A 39 -4.84 15.81 -11.87
CA PHE A 39 -4.63 14.37 -11.90
C PHE A 39 -5.83 13.62 -11.29
N TYR A 40 -6.27 14.01 -10.10
CA TYR A 40 -7.42 13.39 -9.44
C TYR A 40 -8.74 13.65 -10.18
N ALA A 41 -8.92 14.83 -10.79
CA ALA A 41 -10.09 15.16 -11.60
C ALA A 41 -10.25 14.26 -12.83
N THR A 42 -9.16 13.70 -13.36
CA THR A 42 -9.24 12.72 -14.46
C THR A 42 -9.69 11.32 -14.02
N ILE A 43 -9.98 11.14 -12.73
CA ILE A 43 -10.37 9.86 -12.13
C ILE A 43 -11.75 10.01 -11.50
N GLN A 44 -11.89 10.89 -10.49
CA GLN A 44 -13.17 11.12 -9.80
C GLN A 44 -13.31 12.60 -9.38
N PRO A 45 -13.64 13.50 -10.32
CA PRO A 45 -13.71 14.95 -10.05
C PRO A 45 -14.76 15.30 -8.98
N GLN A 46 -15.84 14.51 -8.87
CA GLN A 46 -16.92 14.70 -7.90
C GLN A 46 -16.47 14.68 -6.44
N TYR A 47 -15.34 14.03 -6.11
CA TYR A 47 -14.85 13.95 -4.72
C TYR A 47 -13.83 15.03 -4.37
N ILE A 48 -13.41 15.89 -5.30
CA ILE A 48 -12.48 16.99 -4.99
C ILE A 48 -13.01 17.90 -3.87
N PRO A 49 -14.29 18.36 -3.89
CA PRO A 49 -14.81 19.19 -2.79
C PRO A 49 -14.74 18.47 -1.44
N LEU A 50 -15.07 17.18 -1.41
CA LEU A 50 -15.00 16.37 -0.20
C LEU A 50 -13.56 16.31 0.34
N LEU A 51 -12.58 15.99 -0.52
CA LEU A 51 -11.16 15.92 -0.16
C LEU A 51 -10.63 17.26 0.36
N LEU A 52 -11.04 18.38 -0.26
CA LEU A 52 -10.65 19.72 0.19
C LEU A 52 -11.27 20.08 1.54
N ILE A 53 -12.54 19.77 1.76
CA ILE A 53 -13.24 20.03 3.04
C ILE A 53 -12.59 19.23 4.17
N ILE A 54 -12.35 17.93 3.99
CA ILE A 54 -11.71 17.12 5.03
C ILE A 54 -10.25 17.56 5.26
N THR A 55 -9.54 17.99 4.22
CA THR A 55 -8.19 18.59 4.38
C THR A 55 -8.27 19.88 5.21
N LEU A 56 -9.23 20.75 4.92
CA LEU A 56 -9.43 22.01 5.62
C LEU A 56 -9.77 21.78 7.10
N LEU A 57 -10.68 20.84 7.38
CA LEU A 57 -11.05 20.43 8.73
C LEU A 57 -9.83 19.95 9.52
N ASN A 58 -9.07 18.99 8.95
CA ASN A 58 -7.87 18.46 9.59
C ASN A 58 -6.79 19.54 9.78
N PHE A 59 -6.65 20.48 8.84
CA PHE A 59 -5.74 21.61 8.97
C PHE A 59 -6.08 22.50 10.18
N TYR A 60 -7.34 22.92 10.33
CA TYR A 60 -7.74 23.78 11.45
C TYR A 60 -7.72 23.05 12.79
N LEU A 61 -8.11 21.77 12.83
CA LEU A 61 -7.96 20.93 14.03
C LEU A 61 -6.50 20.83 14.44
N ALA A 62 -5.60 20.59 13.48
CA ALA A 62 -4.17 20.57 13.71
C ALA A 62 -3.62 21.89 14.27
N GLN A 63 -4.02 23.04 13.70
CA GLN A 63 -3.64 24.36 14.25
C GLN A 63 -4.10 24.51 15.70
N ALA A 64 -5.36 24.17 15.98
CA ALA A 64 -5.94 24.30 17.32
C ALA A 64 -5.35 23.31 18.34
N ILE A 65 -4.85 22.16 17.91
CA ILE A 65 -4.11 21.21 18.76
C ILE A 65 -2.68 21.69 19.02
N GLY A 66 -2.01 22.26 18.00
CA GLY A 66 -0.60 22.62 18.02
C GLY A 66 -0.27 24.03 18.52
N GLU A 67 -1.28 24.86 18.82
CA GLU A 67 -1.10 26.22 19.32
C GLU A 67 -0.44 26.22 20.72
N PRO A 68 0.79 26.72 20.92
CA PRO A 68 1.37 26.72 22.26
C PRO A 68 0.72 27.82 23.10
N LYS A 69 -0.19 27.45 24.01
CA LYS A 69 -0.50 28.32 25.16
C LYS A 69 0.65 28.21 26.13
N ASP A 70 1.52 29.22 26.08
CA ASP A 70 2.60 29.52 27.02
C ASP A 70 3.21 28.30 27.73
N TRP A 71 4.39 27.86 27.29
CA TRP A 71 5.10 26.68 27.81
C TRP A 71 5.32 26.69 29.34
N ARG A 72 5.17 27.87 29.97
CA ARG A 72 5.33 28.13 31.41
C ARG A 72 4.11 27.78 32.24
N ILE A 73 2.94 27.55 31.64
CA ILE A 73 1.70 27.28 32.38
C ILE A 73 1.31 25.82 32.19
N ALA A 74 1.65 24.97 33.16
CA ALA A 74 1.12 23.62 33.26
C ALA A 74 -0.40 23.69 33.46
N ASN A 75 -1.17 23.58 32.38
CA ASN A 75 -2.61 23.75 32.42
C ASN A 75 -3.32 22.42 32.10
N THR A 76 -3.89 21.76 33.10
CA THR A 76 -4.65 20.52 32.94
C THR A 76 -5.83 20.67 31.97
N LYS A 77 -6.46 21.85 31.90
CA LYS A 77 -7.53 22.17 30.94
C LYS A 77 -7.05 22.19 29.48
N TRP A 78 -5.78 22.57 29.27
CA TRP A 78 -5.16 22.60 27.94
C TRP A 78 -5.02 21.19 27.35
N ASN A 79 -4.55 20.24 28.15
CA ASN A 79 -4.44 18.84 27.74
C ASN A 79 -5.80 18.22 27.40
N ARG A 80 -6.87 18.57 28.14
CA ARG A 80 -8.24 18.10 27.87
C ARG A 80 -8.79 18.64 26.54
N ARG A 81 -8.62 19.94 26.25
CA ARG A 81 -9.07 20.54 24.97
C ARG A 81 -8.37 19.89 23.78
N ARG A 82 -7.04 19.74 23.83
CA ARG A 82 -6.27 19.10 22.75
C ARG A 82 -6.73 17.66 22.50
N LEU A 83 -7.01 16.92 23.57
CA LEU A 83 -7.52 15.55 23.47
C LEU A 83 -8.90 15.51 22.83
N LEU A 84 -9.80 16.42 23.19
CA LEU A 84 -11.13 16.53 22.56
C LEU A 84 -11.04 16.87 21.07
N LEU A 85 -10.17 17.81 20.70
CA LEU A 85 -9.95 18.17 19.29
C LEU A 85 -9.31 17.03 18.49
N LEU A 86 -8.39 16.29 19.10
CA LEU A 86 -7.83 15.09 18.50
C LEU A 86 -8.94 14.05 18.27
N TRP A 87 -9.76 13.76 19.27
CA TRP A 87 -10.87 12.82 19.13
C TRP A 87 -11.89 13.27 18.09
N LEU A 88 -12.22 14.56 18.02
CA LEU A 88 -13.06 15.09 16.96
C LEU A 88 -12.47 14.78 15.59
N GLY A 89 -11.17 15.04 15.39
CA GLY A 89 -10.50 14.70 14.13
C GLY A 89 -10.44 13.21 13.84
N ILE A 90 -10.16 12.38 14.85
CA ILE A 90 -10.17 10.92 14.70
C ILE A 90 -11.56 10.43 14.29
N VAL A 91 -12.60 10.83 15.03
CA VAL A 91 -13.99 10.45 14.76
C VAL A 91 -14.42 10.94 13.39
N SER A 92 -14.11 12.18 12.97
CA SER A 92 -14.47 12.68 11.64
C SER A 92 -13.84 11.88 10.50
N ASN A 93 -12.54 11.54 10.59
CA ASN A 93 -11.88 10.73 9.56
C ASN A 93 -12.35 9.27 9.55
N ILE A 94 -12.62 8.69 10.73
CA ILE A 94 -13.18 7.32 10.84
C ILE A 94 -14.61 7.30 10.30
N LEU A 95 -15.47 8.26 10.67
CA LEU A 95 -16.84 8.35 10.16
C LEU A 95 -16.85 8.48 8.65
N LEU A 96 -15.98 9.31 8.07
CA LEU A 96 -15.84 9.42 6.62
C LEU A 96 -15.50 8.07 5.98
N LEU A 97 -14.56 7.32 6.57
CA LEU A 97 -14.21 5.99 6.09
C LEU A 97 -15.37 4.99 6.25
N LEU A 98 -16.04 5.00 7.41
CA LEU A 98 -17.22 4.16 7.69
C LEU A 98 -18.35 4.41 6.69
N SER A 99 -18.65 5.67 6.40
CA SER A 99 -19.73 6.07 5.51
C SER A 99 -19.58 5.53 4.10
N PHE A 100 -18.38 5.62 3.52
CA PHE A 100 -18.15 5.16 2.15
C PHE A 100 -17.81 3.68 2.06
N LYS A 101 -17.08 3.13 3.03
CA LYS A 101 -16.48 1.80 2.89
C LYS A 101 -17.25 0.68 3.58
N TYR A 102 -17.96 0.96 4.68
CA TYR A 102 -18.48 -0.11 5.55
C TYR A 102 -19.99 -0.12 5.75
N ILE A 103 -20.71 0.98 5.42
CA ILE A 103 -22.17 1.01 5.50
C ILE A 103 -22.82 -0.17 4.75
N PRO A 104 -22.49 -0.44 3.46
CA PRO A 104 -23.11 -1.56 2.74
C PRO A 104 -22.89 -2.90 3.43
N PHE A 105 -21.66 -3.19 3.85
CA PHE A 105 -21.29 -4.43 4.53
C PHE A 105 -22.00 -4.61 5.89
N ILE A 106 -22.09 -3.54 6.68
CA ILE A 106 -22.77 -3.58 7.99
C ILE A 106 -24.27 -3.84 7.81
N LEU A 107 -24.91 -3.12 6.89
CA LEU A 107 -26.33 -3.30 6.60
C LEU A 107 -26.60 -4.70 6.04
N ASN A 108 -25.78 -5.17 5.10
CA ASN A 108 -25.89 -6.51 4.54
C ASN A 108 -25.79 -7.59 5.65
N SER A 109 -24.79 -7.47 6.52
CA SER A 109 -24.59 -8.41 7.64
C SER A 109 -25.79 -8.42 8.60
N ILE A 110 -26.31 -7.25 8.97
CA ILE A 110 -27.51 -7.14 9.84
C ILE A 110 -28.74 -7.73 9.13
N GLY A 111 -28.93 -7.41 7.84
CA GLY A 111 -30.03 -7.91 7.03
C GLY A 111 -30.04 -9.43 6.92
N ILE A 112 -28.88 -10.07 6.76
CA ILE A 112 -28.75 -11.53 6.73
C ILE A 112 -29.01 -12.13 8.12
N ILE A 113 -28.35 -11.63 9.17
CA ILE A 113 -28.43 -12.20 10.53
C ILE A 113 -29.85 -12.14 11.10
N TYR A 114 -30.55 -11.03 10.89
CA TYR A 114 -31.90 -10.81 11.40
C TYR A 114 -33.00 -11.10 10.37
N ASN A 115 -32.63 -11.55 9.17
CA ASN A 115 -33.55 -11.82 8.05
C ASN A 115 -34.49 -10.64 7.71
N LEU A 116 -33.89 -9.45 7.54
CA LEU A 116 -34.61 -8.19 7.31
C LEU A 116 -34.47 -7.73 5.85
N PRO A 117 -35.44 -8.04 4.96
CA PRO A 117 -35.33 -7.77 3.52
C PRO A 117 -35.17 -6.28 3.19
N ASN A 118 -35.86 -5.40 3.92
CA ASN A 118 -35.75 -3.94 3.73
C ASN A 118 -34.32 -3.42 3.98
N ILE A 119 -33.60 -4.03 4.93
CA ILE A 119 -32.20 -3.66 5.22
C ILE A 119 -31.28 -4.18 4.11
N LEU A 120 -31.53 -5.37 3.57
CA LEU A 120 -30.80 -5.91 2.43
C LEU A 120 -30.97 -5.05 1.17
N GLU A 121 -32.19 -4.62 0.88
CA GLU A 121 -32.45 -3.68 -0.22
C GLU A 121 -31.71 -2.36 -0.02
N THR A 122 -31.70 -1.83 1.22
CA THR A 122 -30.95 -0.61 1.56
C THR A 122 -29.45 -0.81 1.38
N ALA A 123 -28.90 -1.96 1.81
CA ALA A 123 -27.49 -2.30 1.63
C ALA A 123 -27.10 -2.32 0.14
N ASN A 124 -27.89 -3.01 -0.68
CA ASN A 124 -27.71 -3.09 -2.13
C ASN A 124 -27.82 -1.72 -2.80
N TRP A 125 -28.72 -0.86 -2.30
CA TRP A 125 -28.83 0.51 -2.79
C TRP A 125 -27.55 1.31 -2.53
N PHE A 126 -27.00 1.25 -1.31
CA PHE A 126 -25.74 1.94 -0.99
C PHE A 126 -24.57 1.40 -1.83
N GLU A 127 -24.46 0.08 -1.97
CA GLU A 127 -23.40 -0.56 -2.77
C GLU A 127 -23.41 -0.10 -4.24
N ASN A 128 -24.60 -0.01 -4.84
CA ASN A 128 -24.74 0.36 -6.25
C ASN A 128 -24.67 1.87 -6.52
N ASN A 129 -24.96 2.72 -5.52
CA ASN A 129 -25.07 4.18 -5.72
C ASN A 129 -23.93 4.98 -5.07
N LEU A 130 -23.22 4.41 -4.10
CA LEU A 130 -22.17 5.12 -3.36
C LEU A 130 -20.79 4.51 -3.65
N ILE A 131 -20.15 5.01 -4.70
CA ILE A 131 -18.76 4.66 -5.01
C ILE A 131 -17.84 5.36 -4.00
N ALA A 132 -16.85 4.64 -3.45
CA ALA A 132 -15.88 5.26 -2.56
C ALA A 132 -14.89 6.14 -3.34
N PRO A 133 -14.44 7.29 -2.79
CA PRO A 133 -13.33 8.03 -3.35
C PRO A 133 -12.06 7.18 -3.38
N LEU A 134 -11.40 7.12 -4.53
CA LEU A 134 -10.17 6.37 -4.69
C LEU A 134 -9.07 6.96 -3.79
N GLY A 135 -8.40 6.07 -3.06
CA GLY A 135 -7.39 6.45 -2.07
C GLY A 135 -7.94 7.02 -0.77
N LEU A 136 -9.27 7.03 -0.53
CA LEU A 136 -9.85 7.54 0.73
C LEU A 136 -9.23 6.90 1.98
N SER A 137 -8.93 5.59 1.92
CA SER A 137 -8.32 4.87 3.04
C SER A 137 -6.92 5.39 3.39
N PHE A 138 -6.04 5.53 2.39
CA PHE A 138 -4.72 6.16 2.55
C PHE A 138 -4.86 7.64 2.96
N PHE A 139 -5.89 8.30 2.41
CA PHE A 139 -6.19 9.68 2.70
C PHE A 139 -6.40 9.91 4.20
N CYS A 140 -7.34 9.17 4.80
CA CYS A 140 -7.69 9.23 6.21
C CYS A 140 -6.52 8.82 7.11
N PHE A 141 -5.73 7.80 6.75
CA PHE A 141 -4.59 7.34 7.55
C PHE A 141 -3.52 8.43 7.73
N GLU A 142 -3.18 9.16 6.67
CA GLU A 142 -2.23 10.27 6.82
C GLU A 142 -2.82 11.46 7.60
N CYS A 143 -4.13 11.73 7.49
CA CYS A 143 -4.80 12.75 8.32
C CYS A 143 -4.76 12.39 9.80
N LEU A 144 -5.07 11.13 10.14
CA LEU A 144 -4.98 10.60 11.49
C LEU A 144 -3.54 10.68 12.04
N ALA A 145 -2.56 10.23 11.25
CA ALA A 145 -1.14 10.32 11.60
C ALA A 145 -0.72 11.76 11.89
N TYR A 146 -1.10 12.70 11.02
CA TYR A 146 -0.79 14.11 11.17
C TYR A 146 -1.36 14.71 12.47
N LEU A 147 -2.65 14.47 12.76
CA LEU A 147 -3.28 14.94 14.00
C LEU A 147 -2.63 14.34 15.25
N ILE A 148 -2.33 13.03 15.22
CA ILE A 148 -1.68 12.33 16.33
C ILE A 148 -0.25 12.85 16.55
N ASP A 149 0.51 13.08 15.48
CA ASP A 149 1.87 13.59 15.57
C ASP A 149 1.89 15.01 16.17
N ILE A 150 0.96 15.87 15.78
CA ILE A 150 0.83 17.21 16.38
C ILE A 150 0.40 17.14 17.84
N TYR A 151 -0.53 16.23 18.16
CA TYR A 151 -0.90 15.97 19.55
C TYR A 151 0.31 15.51 20.39
N ARG A 152 1.20 14.69 19.81
CA ARG A 152 2.48 14.25 20.41
C ARG A 152 3.57 15.33 20.44
N GLY A 153 3.32 16.51 19.86
CA GLY A 153 4.22 17.67 19.96
C GLY A 153 4.91 18.07 18.66
N ALA A 154 4.60 17.44 17.53
CA ALA A 154 5.11 17.89 16.23
C ALA A 154 4.48 19.23 15.82
N PRO A 155 5.18 20.10 15.07
CA PRO A 155 4.63 21.39 14.66
C PRO A 155 3.51 21.20 13.62
N PRO A 156 2.40 21.96 13.70
CA PRO A 156 1.41 21.96 12.63
C PRO A 156 1.95 22.67 11.38
N ALA A 157 1.33 22.39 10.22
CA ALA A 157 1.65 23.03 8.95
C ALA A 157 1.60 24.56 9.05
N ALA A 158 2.43 25.30 8.32
CA ALA A 158 2.44 26.75 8.43
C ALA A 158 1.29 27.40 7.65
N SER A 159 0.80 26.74 6.60
CA SER A 159 -0.31 27.23 5.77
C SER A 159 -1.20 26.10 5.26
N TRP A 160 -2.43 26.46 4.88
CA TRP A 160 -3.37 25.53 4.26
C TRP A 160 -2.83 25.00 2.91
N LEU A 161 -2.17 25.86 2.13
CA LEU A 161 -1.56 25.47 0.85
C LEU A 161 -0.52 24.35 1.04
N GLU A 162 0.35 24.49 2.03
CA GLU A 162 1.39 23.52 2.34
C GLU A 162 0.81 22.16 2.75
N PHE A 163 -0.15 22.17 3.68
CA PHE A 163 -0.80 20.94 4.12
C PHE A 163 -1.57 20.25 2.98
N THR A 164 -2.32 21.03 2.20
CA THR A 164 -3.11 20.52 1.08
C THR A 164 -2.23 19.95 -0.02
N SER A 165 -1.11 20.60 -0.33
CA SER A 165 -0.16 20.12 -1.35
C SER A 165 0.50 18.80 -0.92
N TYR A 166 0.86 18.65 0.36
CA TYR A 166 1.31 17.37 0.91
C TYR A 166 0.23 16.29 0.80
N LYS A 167 -1.00 16.64 1.19
CA LYS A 167 -2.08 15.68 1.35
C LYS A 167 -2.55 15.16 -0.01
N LEU A 168 -2.68 16.05 -0.98
CA LEU A 168 -3.14 15.74 -2.32
C LEU A 168 -2.03 15.34 -3.28
N PHE A 169 -0.76 15.31 -2.87
CA PHE A 169 0.37 15.04 -3.76
C PHE A 169 0.14 13.80 -4.64
N PHE A 170 -0.11 14.04 -5.94
CA PHE A 170 -0.64 13.02 -6.86
C PHE A 170 0.18 11.73 -6.97
N PRO A 171 1.53 11.73 -6.88
CA PRO A 171 2.27 10.48 -6.98
C PRO A 171 1.90 9.50 -5.86
N LYS A 172 1.49 10.01 -4.68
CA LYS A 172 1.11 9.16 -3.54
C LYS A 172 -0.38 9.13 -3.20
N LEU A 173 -1.18 10.04 -3.73
CA LEU A 173 -2.55 10.28 -3.26
C LEU A 173 -3.42 9.02 -3.25
N ILE A 174 -3.36 8.21 -4.30
CA ILE A 174 -4.31 7.11 -4.45
C ILE A 174 -3.86 5.88 -3.65
N SER A 175 -2.64 5.39 -3.90
CA SER A 175 -2.12 4.17 -3.29
C SER A 175 -0.60 4.19 -3.10
N GLY A 176 0.01 5.38 -3.05
CA GLY A 176 1.44 5.48 -2.85
C GLY A 176 1.86 5.24 -1.40
N PRO A 177 3.17 5.36 -1.11
CA PRO A 177 3.69 5.18 0.24
C PRO A 177 3.01 6.13 1.23
N ILE A 178 2.56 5.60 2.37
CA ILE A 178 1.97 6.39 3.46
C ILE A 178 3.09 7.20 4.10
N THR A 179 3.15 8.48 3.74
CA THR A 179 4.21 9.36 4.24
C THR A 179 3.75 10.11 5.47
N ARG A 180 4.69 10.49 6.34
CA ARG A 180 4.42 11.47 7.40
C ARG A 180 4.56 12.88 6.83
N TYR A 181 3.72 13.79 7.31
CA TYR A 181 3.72 15.20 6.90
C TYR A 181 5.11 15.83 6.96
N HIS A 182 5.76 15.75 8.13
CA HIS A 182 7.06 16.39 8.37
C HIS A 182 8.18 15.84 7.48
N TYR A 183 8.07 14.59 7.03
CA TYR A 183 9.06 13.99 6.13
C TYR A 183 9.05 14.65 4.75
N LEU A 184 7.87 14.92 4.18
CA LEU A 184 7.76 15.58 2.87
C LEU A 184 7.90 17.10 2.99
N GLN A 185 7.37 17.69 4.07
CA GLN A 185 7.47 19.12 4.33
C GLN A 185 8.92 19.62 4.37
N ASN A 186 9.78 18.88 5.08
CA ASN A 186 11.20 19.23 5.21
C ASN A 186 11.92 19.25 3.85
N GLN A 187 11.44 18.49 2.86
CA GLN A 187 12.00 18.45 1.50
C GLN A 187 11.46 19.58 0.62
N LEU A 188 10.21 19.98 0.83
CA LEU A 188 9.58 21.10 0.13
C LEU A 188 10.15 22.46 0.55
N GLY A 189 11.11 22.52 1.47
CA GLY A 189 11.76 23.77 1.88
C GLY A 189 10.81 24.77 2.55
N MET A 190 9.62 24.30 2.96
CA MET A 190 8.59 25.15 3.55
C MET A 190 8.77 25.14 5.06
N THR A 191 9.42 26.16 5.59
CA THR A 191 9.30 26.48 7.01
C THR A 191 9.53 27.96 7.20
N SER A 192 8.44 28.69 7.46
CA SER A 192 8.47 30.04 8.01
C SER A 192 7.60 30.05 9.27
N ARG A 193 8.18 29.57 10.38
CA ARG A 193 7.84 30.16 11.68
C ARG A 193 9.04 31.01 12.07
N LYS A 194 8.89 32.32 11.88
CA LYS A 194 9.86 33.37 12.24
C LYS A 194 10.33 33.33 13.72
N ASN A 195 9.74 32.52 14.59
CA ASN A 195 9.93 32.56 16.04
C ASN A 195 10.45 31.26 16.69
N SER A 196 10.92 30.27 15.92
CA SER A 196 11.59 29.11 16.52
C SER A 196 13.07 29.43 16.71
N GLN A 197 13.52 29.57 17.96
CA GLN A 197 14.92 29.82 18.38
C GLN A 197 15.93 28.76 17.89
N VAL A 198 15.47 27.71 17.21
CA VAL A 198 16.32 26.70 16.58
C VAL A 198 16.26 26.92 15.06
N SER A 199 17.27 27.63 14.55
CA SER A 199 17.53 27.81 13.13
C SER A 199 17.97 26.49 12.49
N VAL A 200 17.03 25.56 12.30
CA VAL A 200 17.26 24.39 11.46
C VAL A 200 17.38 24.90 10.02
N LYS A 201 18.57 24.79 9.45
CA LYS A 201 18.87 25.16 8.06
C LYS A 201 18.13 24.20 7.13
N ILE A 202 16.89 24.53 6.77
CA ILE A 202 16.10 23.69 5.87
C ILE A 202 16.73 23.74 4.46
N PRO A 203 17.08 22.60 3.86
CA PRO A 203 17.64 22.59 2.53
C PRO A 203 16.65 23.16 1.53
N VAL A 204 17.09 24.13 0.72
CA VAL A 204 16.32 24.65 -0.41
C VAL A 204 16.10 23.52 -1.40
N LEU A 205 14.87 23.40 -1.93
CA LEU A 205 14.55 22.45 -2.99
C LEU A 205 15.43 22.74 -4.23
N LYS A 206 16.29 21.78 -4.59
CA LYS A 206 17.24 21.88 -5.71
C LYS A 206 16.74 21.08 -6.91
N PHE A 207 17.07 21.58 -8.10
CA PHE A 207 16.92 20.82 -9.32
C PHE A 207 17.73 19.51 -9.22
N PRO A 208 17.16 18.34 -9.56
CA PRO A 208 17.84 17.07 -9.43
C PRO A 208 19.05 17.00 -10.34
N ASN A 209 20.14 16.39 -9.86
CA ASN A 209 21.31 16.13 -10.70
C ASN A 209 21.02 15.01 -11.72
N LEU A 210 21.93 14.79 -12.67
CA LEU A 210 21.74 13.78 -13.72
C LEU A 210 21.51 12.37 -13.16
N GLU A 211 22.17 12.01 -12.05
CA GLU A 211 21.99 10.71 -11.39
C GLU A 211 20.58 10.56 -10.81
N GLN A 212 20.05 11.60 -10.17
CA GLN A 212 18.70 11.63 -9.61
C GLN A 212 17.63 11.61 -10.71
N ILE A 213 17.85 12.34 -11.81
CA ILE A 213 16.96 12.29 -12.98
C ILE A 213 16.96 10.88 -13.56
N THR A 214 18.15 10.29 -13.74
CA THR A 214 18.30 8.93 -14.25
C THR A 214 17.60 7.92 -13.35
N GLU A 215 17.78 8.03 -12.02
CA GLU A 215 17.09 7.16 -11.06
C GLU A 215 15.58 7.34 -11.11
N GLY A 216 15.09 8.58 -11.24
CA GLY A 216 13.67 8.88 -11.37
C GLY A 216 13.05 8.21 -12.59
N ILE A 217 13.67 8.35 -13.76
CA ILE A 217 13.19 7.73 -15.00
C ILE A 217 13.36 6.20 -14.97
N TRP A 218 14.45 5.70 -14.38
CA TRP A 218 14.70 4.27 -14.19
C TRP A 218 13.60 3.60 -13.34
N LEU A 219 13.18 4.24 -12.25
CA LEU A 219 12.08 3.75 -11.42
C LEU A 219 10.75 3.72 -12.18
N ILE A 220 10.47 4.75 -13.00
CA ILE A 220 9.27 4.76 -13.86
C ILE A 220 9.32 3.64 -14.89
N ALA A 221 10.46 3.45 -15.57
CA ALA A 221 10.63 2.43 -16.60
C ALA A 221 10.55 0.99 -16.02
N THR A 222 11.22 0.74 -14.91
CA THR A 222 11.17 -0.56 -14.22
C THR A 222 9.77 -0.84 -13.65
N GLY A 223 9.08 0.18 -13.13
CA GLY A 223 7.69 0.05 -12.71
C GLY A 223 6.76 -0.27 -13.88
N ALA A 224 6.91 0.41 -15.02
CA ALA A 224 6.15 0.11 -16.23
C ALA A 224 6.34 -1.34 -16.69
N VAL A 225 7.57 -1.86 -16.70
CA VAL A 225 7.85 -3.28 -17.00
C VAL A 225 7.17 -4.22 -16.00
N LYS A 226 7.34 -3.99 -14.69
CA LYS A 226 6.76 -4.85 -13.65
C LYS A 226 5.23 -4.93 -13.75
N LYS A 227 4.56 -3.80 -13.99
CA LYS A 227 3.11 -3.75 -14.11
C LYS A 227 2.63 -4.28 -15.45
N ALA A 228 3.03 -3.63 -16.54
CA ALA A 228 2.45 -3.90 -17.86
C ALA A 228 2.89 -5.26 -18.43
N LEU A 229 4.13 -5.69 -18.22
CA LEU A 229 4.63 -6.93 -18.83
C LEU A 229 4.47 -8.15 -17.93
N ILE A 230 4.51 -7.99 -16.61
CA ILE A 230 4.50 -9.13 -15.69
C ILE A 230 3.17 -9.19 -14.94
N ALA A 231 2.83 -8.16 -14.18
CA ALA A 231 1.65 -8.20 -13.31
C ALA A 231 0.34 -8.29 -14.11
N ASP A 232 0.18 -7.54 -15.20
CA ASP A 232 -1.06 -7.57 -15.99
C ASP A 232 -1.25 -8.93 -16.67
N ASN A 233 -0.19 -9.53 -17.22
CA ASN A 233 -0.25 -10.88 -17.79
C ASN A 233 -0.59 -11.95 -16.75
N LEU A 234 0.00 -11.87 -15.54
CA LEU A 234 -0.39 -12.75 -14.43
C LEU A 234 -1.84 -12.51 -14.03
N GLY A 235 -2.30 -11.25 -14.06
CA GLY A 235 -3.67 -10.86 -13.74
C GLY A 235 -4.71 -11.47 -14.67
N ILE A 236 -4.44 -11.55 -15.98
CA ILE A 236 -5.32 -12.21 -16.94
C ILE A 236 -5.53 -13.68 -16.53
N PHE A 237 -4.44 -14.42 -16.28
CA PHE A 237 -4.53 -15.82 -15.86
C PHE A 237 -5.26 -15.99 -14.52
N VAL A 238 -4.98 -15.12 -13.55
CA VAL A 238 -5.61 -15.14 -12.22
C VAL A 238 -7.12 -14.88 -12.33
N GLU A 239 -7.54 -13.91 -13.14
CA GLU A 239 -8.95 -13.61 -13.39
C GLU A 239 -9.66 -14.78 -14.06
N LEU A 240 -9.07 -15.37 -15.11
CA LEU A 240 -9.66 -16.52 -15.79
C LEU A 240 -9.80 -17.74 -14.87
N SER A 241 -8.79 -17.99 -14.02
CA SER A 241 -8.79 -19.14 -13.12
C SER A 241 -9.77 -18.96 -11.96
N PHE A 242 -9.70 -17.84 -11.24
CA PHE A 242 -10.57 -17.57 -10.10
C PHE A 242 -11.97 -17.10 -10.49
N GLY A 243 -12.19 -16.66 -11.73
CA GLY A 243 -13.53 -16.46 -12.30
C GLY A 243 -14.24 -17.76 -12.66
N ASN A 244 -13.50 -18.88 -12.78
CA ASN A 244 -14.01 -20.20 -13.16
C ASN A 244 -13.62 -21.30 -12.14
N LEU A 245 -13.76 -20.99 -10.85
CA LEU A 245 -13.29 -21.85 -9.74
C LEU A 245 -13.75 -23.31 -9.80
N GLN A 246 -15.00 -23.56 -10.21
CA GLN A 246 -15.54 -24.92 -10.26
C GLN A 246 -15.03 -25.73 -11.47
N ARG A 247 -14.30 -25.10 -12.39
CA ARG A 247 -13.72 -25.76 -13.56
C ARG A 247 -12.21 -25.95 -13.44
N ALA A 248 -11.55 -25.17 -12.58
CA ALA A 248 -10.11 -25.23 -12.35
C ALA A 248 -9.75 -26.46 -11.51
N GLY A 249 -8.80 -27.27 -11.97
CA GLY A 249 -8.28 -28.40 -11.21
C GLY A 249 -7.34 -27.95 -10.09
N SER A 250 -6.99 -28.86 -9.18
CA SER A 250 -6.08 -28.58 -8.05
C SER A 250 -4.78 -27.90 -8.47
N GLY A 251 -4.18 -28.37 -9.56
CA GLY A 251 -2.92 -27.82 -10.04
C GLY A 251 -3.06 -26.44 -10.70
N ASP A 252 -4.24 -26.09 -11.20
CA ASP A 252 -4.56 -24.76 -11.73
C ASP A 252 -4.80 -23.79 -10.58
N LEU A 253 -5.51 -24.24 -9.53
CA LEU A 253 -5.73 -23.47 -8.30
C LEU A 253 -4.42 -23.10 -7.61
N TRP A 254 -3.48 -24.06 -7.47
CA TRP A 254 -2.13 -23.77 -6.95
C TRP A 254 -1.39 -22.75 -7.81
N LEU A 255 -1.43 -22.92 -9.14
CA LEU A 255 -0.76 -22.01 -10.05
C LEU A 255 -1.36 -20.60 -9.96
N ALA A 256 -2.68 -20.49 -9.90
CA ALA A 256 -3.41 -19.22 -9.75
C ALA A 256 -3.11 -18.55 -8.40
N THR A 257 -3.01 -19.30 -7.30
CA THR A 257 -2.61 -18.75 -5.99
C THR A 257 -1.20 -18.16 -6.03
N VAL A 258 -0.24 -18.86 -6.64
CA VAL A 258 1.14 -18.34 -6.79
C VAL A 258 1.19 -17.14 -7.72
N ALA A 259 0.52 -17.23 -8.88
CA ALA A 259 0.42 -16.14 -9.85
C ALA A 259 -0.20 -14.88 -9.22
N TYR A 260 -1.24 -15.04 -8.40
CA TYR A 260 -1.88 -13.92 -7.70
C TYR A 260 -0.94 -13.26 -6.68
N GLY A 261 -0.20 -14.04 -5.89
CA GLY A 261 0.80 -13.46 -4.98
C GLY A 261 1.84 -12.63 -5.74
N LEU A 262 2.37 -13.17 -6.84
CA LEU A 262 3.33 -12.45 -7.69
C LEU A 262 2.70 -11.21 -8.35
N GLN A 263 1.49 -11.32 -8.88
CA GLN A 263 0.72 -10.20 -9.44
C GLN A 263 0.58 -9.09 -8.40
N LEU A 264 0.06 -9.41 -7.21
CA LEU A 264 -0.17 -8.45 -6.12
C LEU A 264 1.13 -7.72 -5.74
N TYR A 265 2.23 -8.47 -5.62
CA TYR A 265 3.53 -7.90 -5.29
C TYR A 265 4.09 -6.98 -6.38
N LEU A 266 4.07 -7.44 -7.63
CA LEU A 266 4.69 -6.75 -8.75
C LEU A 266 3.87 -5.54 -9.19
N ASP A 267 2.54 -5.62 -9.19
CA ASP A 267 1.66 -4.49 -9.47
C ASP A 267 1.86 -3.38 -8.43
N PHE A 268 1.83 -3.72 -7.15
CA PHE A 268 1.99 -2.73 -6.09
C PHE A 268 3.40 -2.13 -6.08
N THR A 269 4.44 -2.95 -6.23
CA THR A 269 5.81 -2.44 -6.32
C THR A 269 5.99 -1.54 -7.55
N ALA A 270 5.39 -1.89 -8.69
CA ALA A 270 5.40 -1.06 -9.88
C ALA A 270 4.76 0.31 -9.66
N TYR A 271 3.57 0.35 -9.06
CA TYR A 271 2.89 1.60 -8.72
C TYR A 271 3.79 2.48 -7.83
N VAL A 272 4.37 1.89 -6.78
CA VAL A 272 5.25 2.60 -5.85
C VAL A 272 6.52 3.10 -6.54
N ASP A 273 7.11 2.32 -7.45
CA ASP A 273 8.30 2.74 -8.19
C ASP A 273 7.99 3.91 -9.13
N ILE A 274 6.88 3.88 -9.86
CA ILE A 274 6.46 5.02 -10.71
C ILE A 274 6.18 6.26 -9.86
N ALA A 275 5.50 6.10 -8.71
CA ALA A 275 5.24 7.18 -7.76
C ALA A 275 6.55 7.80 -7.23
N ARG A 276 7.50 6.96 -6.79
CA ARG A 276 8.80 7.39 -6.28
C ARG A 276 9.64 8.05 -7.37
N GLY A 277 9.66 7.49 -8.57
CA GLY A 277 10.38 8.05 -9.71
C GLY A 277 9.86 9.43 -10.10
N SER A 278 8.54 9.59 -10.15
CA SER A 278 7.89 10.88 -10.41
C SER A 278 8.19 11.93 -9.33
N ALA A 279 8.21 11.51 -8.06
CA ALA A 279 8.64 12.39 -6.97
C ALA A 279 10.11 12.81 -7.09
N PHE A 280 11.01 11.88 -7.45
CA PHE A 280 12.44 12.18 -7.62
C PHE A 280 12.68 13.22 -8.71
N LEU A 281 11.95 13.17 -9.82
CA LEU A 281 12.01 14.18 -10.88
C LEU A 281 11.56 15.57 -10.39
N MET A 282 10.78 15.65 -9.32
CA MET A 282 10.37 16.89 -8.65
C MET A 282 11.31 17.28 -7.49
N GLY A 283 12.43 16.55 -7.30
CA GLY A 283 13.36 16.80 -6.19
C GLY A 283 12.86 16.31 -4.84
N LEU A 284 11.85 15.43 -4.83
CA LEU A 284 11.23 14.85 -3.63
C LEU A 284 11.54 13.35 -3.56
N SER A 285 11.81 12.84 -2.37
CA SER A 285 12.06 11.43 -2.10
C SER A 285 10.87 10.85 -1.34
N LEU A 286 10.23 9.83 -1.92
CA LEU A 286 9.22 9.01 -1.25
C LEU A 286 9.86 7.70 -0.75
N PRO A 287 9.45 7.21 0.45
CA PRO A 287 10.03 6.00 1.03
C PRO A 287 9.68 4.76 0.19
N GLN A 288 10.53 3.74 0.29
CA GLN A 288 10.25 2.42 -0.26
C GLN A 288 9.10 1.77 0.51
N ASN A 289 8.30 0.97 -0.20
CA ASN A 289 7.19 0.23 0.40
C ASN A 289 7.41 -1.28 0.40
N PHE A 290 8.41 -1.77 -0.35
CA PHE A 290 8.71 -3.19 -0.51
C PHE A 290 10.21 -3.45 -0.53
N ASP A 291 10.63 -4.55 0.11
CA ASP A 291 12.02 -5.00 0.16
C ASP A 291 12.08 -6.54 0.19
N PHE A 292 11.93 -7.18 -0.98
CA PHE A 292 12.04 -8.64 -1.14
C PHE A 292 11.25 -9.49 -0.11
N PRO A 293 9.95 -9.24 0.07
CA PRO A 293 9.15 -9.87 1.14
C PRO A 293 9.03 -11.40 1.00
N TYR A 294 8.98 -11.93 -0.22
CA TYR A 294 8.86 -13.38 -0.46
C TYR A 294 10.14 -14.19 -0.22
N PHE A 295 11.24 -13.52 0.15
CA PHE A 295 12.47 -14.15 0.64
C PHE A 295 12.60 -14.07 2.17
N SER A 296 11.53 -13.66 2.89
CA SER A 296 11.50 -13.63 4.35
C SER A 296 11.36 -15.03 4.95
N THR A 297 12.08 -15.31 6.03
CA THR A 297 12.05 -16.61 6.73
C THR A 297 11.11 -16.61 7.93
N SER A 298 10.53 -15.45 8.27
CA SER A 298 9.52 -15.33 9.31
C SER A 298 8.41 -14.37 8.91
N ILE A 299 7.21 -14.56 9.47
CA ILE A 299 6.08 -13.65 9.24
C ILE A 299 6.34 -12.24 9.79
N SER A 300 7.15 -12.10 10.85
CA SER A 300 7.56 -10.80 11.37
C SER A 300 8.49 -10.06 10.42
N GLU A 301 9.43 -10.77 9.79
CA GLU A 301 10.30 -10.20 8.76
C GLU A 301 9.52 -9.84 7.49
N PHE A 302 8.57 -10.69 7.09
CA PHE A 302 7.65 -10.42 5.98
C PHE A 302 6.95 -9.07 6.15
N TRP A 303 6.32 -8.80 7.31
CA TRP A 303 5.65 -7.52 7.59
C TRP A 303 6.58 -6.31 7.71
N ARG A 304 7.90 -6.52 7.89
CA ARG A 304 8.91 -5.44 7.83
C ARG A 304 9.37 -5.14 6.40
N ARG A 305 9.02 -6.00 5.44
CA ARG A 305 9.44 -5.96 4.03
C ARG A 305 8.28 -5.81 3.06
N TRP A 306 7.06 -6.13 3.49
CA TRP A 306 5.82 -5.98 2.76
C TRP A 306 5.08 -4.74 3.22
N HIS A 307 4.68 -3.88 2.28
CA HIS A 307 3.91 -2.66 2.54
C HIS A 307 4.46 -1.86 3.74
N ILE A 308 5.77 -1.59 3.73
CA ILE A 308 6.57 -1.05 4.84
C ILE A 308 5.92 0.19 5.46
N THR A 309 5.40 1.12 4.64
CA THR A 309 4.80 2.35 5.17
C THR A 309 3.49 2.11 5.92
N LEU A 310 2.70 1.12 5.51
CA LEU A 310 1.51 0.70 6.25
C LEU A 310 1.91 -0.01 7.54
N GLY A 311 2.88 -0.92 7.48
CA GLY A 311 3.43 -1.59 8.67
C GLY A 311 3.95 -0.58 9.70
N ASP A 312 4.65 0.46 9.24
CA ASP A 312 5.10 1.56 10.09
C ASP A 312 3.93 2.36 10.66
N TRP A 313 2.89 2.63 9.88
CA TRP A 313 1.70 3.32 10.37
C TRP A 313 1.01 2.50 11.48
N LEU A 314 0.70 1.23 11.20
CA LEU A 314 0.08 0.31 12.15
C LEU A 314 0.91 0.19 13.44
N ARG A 315 2.24 0.08 13.30
CA ARG A 315 3.16 -0.01 14.43
C ARG A 315 3.13 1.25 15.30
N ASN A 316 3.20 2.43 14.68
CA ASN A 316 3.39 3.71 15.40
C ASN A 316 2.08 4.33 15.94
N TYR A 317 0.95 4.04 15.30
CA TYR A 317 -0.35 4.64 15.63
C TYR A 317 -1.35 3.66 16.26
N LEU A 318 -1.11 2.34 16.18
CA LEU A 318 -1.92 1.33 16.87
C LEU A 318 -1.09 0.49 17.87
N TYR A 319 -0.05 -0.20 17.40
CA TYR A 319 0.68 -1.18 18.23
C TYR A 319 1.39 -0.55 19.44
N PHE A 320 2.22 0.48 19.24
CA PHE A 320 2.94 1.14 20.34
C PHE A 320 2.00 1.82 21.36
N PRO A 321 0.94 2.53 20.96
CA PRO A 321 -0.07 3.03 21.89
C PRO A 321 -0.72 1.97 22.79
N LEU A 322 -0.87 0.73 22.31
CA LEU A 322 -1.38 -0.40 23.10
C LEU A 322 -0.33 -1.00 24.07
N GLY A 323 0.87 -0.41 24.16
CA GLY A 323 1.98 -0.88 24.99
C GLY A 323 3.06 -1.64 24.21
N GLY A 324 2.82 -1.95 22.93
CA GLY A 324 3.76 -2.65 22.05
C GLY A 324 4.27 -3.96 22.66
N SER A 325 5.57 -4.21 22.53
CA SER A 325 6.25 -5.39 23.11
C SER A 325 6.78 -5.15 24.53
N ARG A 326 6.44 -4.02 25.16
CA ARG A 326 6.89 -3.67 26.53
C ARG A 326 5.97 -4.22 27.61
N VAL A 327 4.82 -4.78 27.22
CA VAL A 327 3.87 -5.45 28.11
C VAL A 327 4.10 -6.96 28.10
N GLY A 328 3.50 -7.68 29.06
CA GLY A 328 3.63 -9.14 29.15
C GLY A 328 3.23 -9.87 27.86
N LEU A 329 3.73 -11.10 27.70
CA LEU A 329 3.58 -11.91 26.48
C LEU A 329 2.13 -12.03 26.00
N PHE A 330 1.19 -12.33 26.91
CA PHE A 330 -0.23 -12.42 26.60
C PHE A 330 -0.79 -11.12 25.98
N ARG A 331 -0.49 -9.96 26.60
CA ARG A 331 -0.93 -8.66 26.07
C ARG A 331 -0.26 -8.33 24.73
N THR A 332 1.00 -8.71 24.56
CA THR A 332 1.71 -8.57 23.29
C THR A 332 0.99 -9.36 22.19
N CYS A 333 0.61 -10.61 22.45
CA CYS A 333 -0.12 -11.45 21.49
C CYS A 333 -1.50 -10.88 21.16
N LEU A 334 -2.24 -10.41 22.16
CA LEU A 334 -3.53 -9.75 21.96
C LEU A 334 -3.38 -8.48 21.10
N ASN A 335 -2.37 -7.66 21.37
CA ASN A 335 -2.08 -6.46 20.59
C ASN A 335 -1.76 -6.79 19.13
N LEU A 336 -1.01 -7.87 18.86
CA LEU A 336 -0.72 -8.31 17.49
C LEU A 336 -2.00 -8.74 16.75
N LEU A 337 -2.88 -9.49 17.42
CA LEU A 337 -4.18 -9.88 16.85
C LEU A 337 -5.06 -8.66 16.55
N ILE A 338 -5.18 -7.72 17.49
CA ILE A 338 -5.97 -6.49 17.30
C ILE A 338 -5.44 -5.69 16.11
N VAL A 339 -4.12 -5.49 16.03
CA VAL A 339 -3.51 -4.70 14.95
C VAL A 339 -3.76 -5.35 13.59
N MET A 340 -3.60 -6.68 13.47
CA MET A 340 -3.83 -7.36 12.20
C MET A 340 -5.30 -7.49 11.83
N LEU A 341 -6.20 -7.62 12.82
CA LEU A 341 -7.64 -7.56 12.58
C LEU A 341 -8.06 -6.19 12.03
N ILE A 342 -7.56 -5.10 12.62
CA ILE A 342 -7.80 -3.74 12.12
C ILE A 342 -7.20 -3.57 10.72
N ALA A 343 -6.02 -4.14 10.45
CA ALA A 343 -5.42 -4.12 9.12
C ALA A 343 -6.28 -4.86 8.09
N GLY A 344 -6.82 -6.04 8.44
CA GLY A 344 -7.76 -6.78 7.59
C GLY A 344 -9.02 -5.98 7.29
N ILE A 345 -9.70 -5.46 8.33
CA ILE A 345 -10.87 -4.59 8.17
C ILE A 345 -10.53 -3.39 7.27
N TRP A 346 -9.38 -2.77 7.48
CA TRP A 346 -8.93 -1.63 6.67
C TRP A 346 -8.82 -1.96 5.17
N HIS A 347 -8.44 -3.18 4.80
CA HIS A 347 -8.29 -3.56 3.40
C HIS A 347 -9.63 -3.59 2.67
N GLY A 348 -10.69 -4.14 3.27
CA GLY A 348 -12.01 -4.17 2.63
C GLY A 348 -13.12 -4.61 3.58
N ALA A 349 -14.36 -4.32 3.16
CA ALA A 349 -15.56 -4.59 3.94
C ALA A 349 -16.19 -5.94 3.52
N SER A 350 -15.42 -7.01 3.70
CA SER A 350 -15.86 -8.39 3.43
C SER A 350 -15.26 -9.35 4.45
N TRP A 351 -15.87 -10.53 4.57
CA TRP A 351 -15.43 -11.54 5.52
C TRP A 351 -14.05 -12.13 5.20
N GLY A 352 -13.68 -12.25 3.92
CA GLY A 352 -12.34 -12.71 3.52
C GLY A 352 -11.23 -11.83 4.06
N PHE A 353 -11.37 -10.51 4.02
CA PHE A 353 -10.37 -9.59 4.60
C PHE A 353 -10.25 -9.71 6.12
N ILE A 354 -11.35 -9.98 6.82
CA ILE A 354 -11.35 -10.25 8.26
C ILE A 354 -10.58 -11.54 8.55
N VAL A 355 -10.87 -12.62 7.82
CA VAL A 355 -10.17 -13.90 7.97
C VAL A 355 -8.68 -13.73 7.67
N TRP A 356 -8.33 -13.03 6.59
CA TRP A 356 -6.94 -12.69 6.26
C TRP A 356 -6.23 -11.96 7.42
N GLY A 357 -6.88 -10.97 8.03
CA GLY A 357 -6.34 -10.23 9.18
C GLY A 357 -6.13 -11.13 10.41
N VAL A 358 -7.10 -11.99 10.72
CA VAL A 358 -6.99 -12.97 11.81
C VAL A 358 -5.86 -13.96 11.55
N LEU A 359 -5.74 -14.51 10.34
CA LEU A 359 -4.69 -15.46 9.98
C LEU A 359 -3.29 -14.85 10.16
N HIS A 360 -3.06 -13.63 9.66
CA HIS A 360 -1.78 -12.96 9.87
C HIS A 360 -1.52 -12.60 11.33
N GLY A 361 -2.56 -12.23 12.08
CA GLY A 361 -2.47 -11.99 13.53
C GLY A 361 -2.06 -13.26 14.28
N LEU A 362 -2.71 -14.40 13.99
CA LEU A 362 -2.37 -15.70 14.55
C LEU A 362 -0.95 -16.13 14.18
N ALA A 363 -0.53 -15.93 12.92
CA ALA A 363 0.82 -16.24 12.50
C ALA A 363 1.87 -15.42 13.28
N LEU A 364 1.62 -14.13 13.51
CA LEU A 364 2.49 -13.28 14.34
C LEU A 364 2.51 -13.73 15.81
N VAL A 365 1.37 -14.15 16.36
CA VAL A 365 1.28 -14.72 17.71
C VAL A 365 2.08 -16.01 17.81
N ILE A 366 1.89 -16.95 16.88
CA ILE A 366 2.61 -18.22 16.84
C ILE A 366 4.12 -17.95 16.75
N HIS A 367 4.54 -17.07 15.84
CA HIS A 367 5.94 -16.68 15.72
C HIS A 367 6.51 -16.11 17.03
N ARG A 368 5.76 -15.26 17.73
CA ARG A 368 6.17 -14.68 19.01
C ARG A 368 6.27 -15.73 20.13
N LEU A 369 5.35 -16.70 20.16
CA LEU A 369 5.37 -17.81 21.11
C LEU A 369 6.55 -18.76 20.83
N VAL A 370 6.79 -19.10 19.56
CA VAL A 370 7.95 -19.92 19.15
C VAL A 370 9.26 -19.21 19.50
N GLU A 371 9.35 -17.89 19.31
CA GLU A 371 10.51 -17.10 19.72
C GLU A 371 10.74 -17.19 21.24
N ALA A 372 9.70 -17.00 22.05
CA ALA A 372 9.78 -17.08 23.51
C ALA A 372 10.20 -18.47 24.00
N VAL A 373 9.56 -19.53 23.49
CA VAL A 373 9.88 -20.92 23.85
C VAL A 373 11.29 -21.30 23.39
N SER A 374 11.69 -20.89 22.18
CA SER A 374 13.06 -21.15 21.68
C SER A 374 14.12 -20.44 22.52
N GLN A 375 13.79 -19.28 23.08
CA GLN A 375 14.66 -18.57 24.02
C GLN A 375 14.80 -19.28 25.36
N GLU A 376 13.70 -19.75 25.93
CA GLU A 376 13.70 -20.51 27.19
C GLU A 376 14.44 -21.84 27.06
N LEU A 377 14.21 -22.57 25.96
CA LEU A 377 14.85 -23.86 25.69
C LEU A 377 16.28 -23.75 25.11
N LYS A 378 16.76 -22.54 24.80
CA LYS A 378 18.08 -22.27 24.20
C LYS A 378 18.34 -23.02 22.88
N VAL A 379 17.31 -23.18 22.06
CA VAL A 379 17.36 -23.91 20.77
C VAL A 379 17.39 -23.00 19.54
N GLN A 380 17.73 -21.72 19.70
CA GLN A 380 17.74 -20.73 18.60
C GLN A 380 18.63 -21.16 17.43
N LYS A 381 19.75 -21.83 17.72
CA LYS A 381 20.68 -22.35 16.71
C LYS A 381 20.04 -23.33 15.72
N ILE A 382 18.95 -24.00 16.09
CA ILE A 382 18.20 -24.89 15.18
C ILE A 382 17.59 -24.07 14.05
N TRP A 383 17.01 -22.91 14.37
CA TRP A 383 16.40 -22.00 13.40
C TRP A 383 17.43 -21.26 12.54
N GLU A 384 18.67 -21.14 13.01
CA GLU A 384 19.80 -20.57 12.28
C GLU A 384 20.46 -21.59 11.32
N SER A 385 20.19 -22.89 11.49
CA SER A 385 20.69 -23.92 10.57
C SER A 385 20.06 -23.79 9.18
N TRP A 386 20.74 -24.27 8.14
CA TRP A 386 20.21 -24.25 6.77
C TRP A 386 18.83 -24.92 6.66
N SER A 387 18.64 -26.07 7.33
CA SER A 387 17.34 -26.75 7.39
C SER A 387 16.29 -25.92 8.13
N GLY A 388 16.66 -25.27 9.23
CA GLY A 388 15.79 -24.36 9.98
C GLY A 388 15.33 -23.17 9.15
N ILE A 389 16.25 -22.54 8.41
CA ILE A 389 15.98 -21.44 7.48
C ILE A 389 15.02 -21.90 6.37
N LEU A 390 15.28 -23.04 5.74
CA LEU A 390 14.44 -23.56 4.66
C LEU A 390 13.02 -23.87 5.14
N ILE A 391 12.89 -24.55 6.29
CA ILE A 391 11.59 -24.85 6.89
C ILE A 391 10.85 -23.57 7.27
N SER A 392 11.54 -22.59 7.88
CA SER A 392 10.94 -21.33 8.30
C SER A 392 10.47 -20.51 7.09
N TRP A 393 11.26 -20.50 6.02
CA TRP A 393 10.87 -19.90 4.75
C TRP A 393 9.64 -20.59 4.16
N LEU A 394 9.64 -21.93 4.04
CA LEU A 394 8.48 -22.68 3.53
C LEU A 394 7.22 -22.42 4.36
N LEU A 395 7.30 -22.48 5.69
CA LEU A 395 6.16 -22.19 6.57
C LEU A 395 5.66 -20.75 6.39
N THR A 396 6.57 -19.78 6.30
CA THR A 396 6.22 -18.37 6.10
C THR A 396 5.55 -18.16 4.76
N GLN A 397 6.12 -18.68 3.66
CA GLN A 397 5.56 -18.48 2.33
C GLN A 397 4.24 -19.23 2.17
N SER A 398 4.12 -20.47 2.65
CA SER A 398 2.85 -21.20 2.64
C SER A 398 1.75 -20.45 3.40
N MET A 399 2.06 -19.87 4.56
CA MET A 399 1.12 -19.03 5.31
C MET A 399 0.71 -17.77 4.52
N VAL A 400 1.68 -17.08 3.92
CA VAL A 400 1.44 -15.84 3.16
C VAL A 400 0.59 -16.11 1.90
N PHE A 401 0.96 -17.10 1.09
CA PHE A 401 0.24 -17.45 -0.13
C PHE A 401 -1.14 -18.08 0.16
N GLY A 402 -1.26 -18.88 1.22
CA GLY A 402 -2.57 -19.34 1.71
C GLY A 402 -3.45 -18.18 2.19
N GLY A 403 -2.87 -17.20 2.87
CA GLY A 403 -3.55 -15.97 3.27
C GLY A 403 -4.08 -15.19 2.07
N TRP A 404 -3.29 -15.06 1.00
CA TRP A 404 -3.67 -14.32 -0.20
C TRP A 404 -4.96 -14.80 -0.88
N ILE A 405 -5.36 -16.06 -0.69
CA ILE A 405 -6.65 -16.56 -1.20
C ILE A 405 -7.82 -15.76 -0.62
N PHE A 406 -7.84 -15.52 0.69
CA PHE A 406 -8.91 -14.75 1.34
C PHE A 406 -8.89 -13.27 0.96
N PHE A 407 -7.74 -12.77 0.51
CA PHE A 407 -7.60 -11.41 0.00
C PHE A 407 -8.12 -11.31 -1.44
N ARG A 408 -7.85 -12.30 -2.29
CA ARG A 408 -8.32 -12.34 -3.69
C ARG A 408 -9.79 -12.71 -3.82
N LEU A 409 -10.24 -13.67 -3.01
CA LEU A 409 -11.58 -14.21 -3.00
C LEU A 409 -12.23 -13.81 -1.67
N PRO A 410 -12.71 -12.55 -1.55
CA PRO A 410 -13.28 -12.02 -0.30
C PRO A 410 -14.54 -12.77 0.15
N ASN A 411 -15.22 -13.46 -0.78
CA ASN A 411 -16.31 -14.37 -0.47
C ASN A 411 -15.76 -15.65 0.18
N LEU A 412 -16.25 -15.98 1.38
CA LEU A 412 -15.80 -17.16 2.11
C LEU A 412 -16.10 -18.46 1.37
N ARG A 413 -17.22 -18.55 0.65
CA ARG A 413 -17.57 -19.74 -0.12
C ARG A 413 -16.51 -20.05 -1.18
N ASP A 414 -16.04 -19.01 -1.88
CA ASP A 414 -15.08 -19.14 -2.98
C ASP A 414 -13.67 -19.39 -2.45
N SER A 415 -13.25 -18.67 -1.40
CA SER A 415 -11.94 -18.92 -0.76
C SER A 415 -11.85 -20.31 -0.15
N PHE A 416 -12.89 -20.78 0.55
CA PHE A 416 -12.93 -22.15 1.05
C PHE A 416 -13.03 -23.19 -0.06
N TRP A 417 -13.72 -22.89 -1.18
CA TRP A 417 -13.74 -23.77 -2.35
C TRP A 417 -12.32 -24.07 -2.84
N VAL A 418 -11.47 -23.05 -2.95
CA VAL A 418 -10.06 -23.23 -3.33
C VAL A 418 -9.34 -24.14 -2.34
N ILE A 419 -9.48 -23.88 -1.04
CA ILE A 419 -8.79 -24.64 0.02
C ILE A 419 -9.22 -26.12 0.00
N TYR A 420 -10.51 -26.40 -0.19
CA TYR A 420 -11.01 -27.78 -0.25
C TYR A 420 -10.53 -28.55 -1.48
N HIS A 421 -10.29 -27.86 -2.60
CA HIS A 421 -9.92 -28.48 -3.88
C HIS A 421 -8.43 -28.33 -4.23
N TRP A 422 -7.57 -27.97 -3.26
CA TRP A 422 -6.12 -27.93 -3.46
C TRP A 422 -5.50 -29.27 -3.83
N TRP A 423 -6.16 -30.38 -3.53
CA TRP A 423 -5.65 -31.72 -3.81
C TRP A 423 -6.74 -32.63 -4.37
N GLY A 424 -6.38 -33.46 -5.34
CA GLY A 424 -7.25 -34.53 -5.85
C GLY A 424 -8.50 -34.06 -6.60
N TYR A 425 -8.54 -32.80 -7.05
CA TYR A 425 -9.63 -32.27 -7.86
C TYR A 425 -9.20 -32.12 -9.31
N ASP A 426 -9.88 -32.83 -10.21
CA ASP A 426 -9.62 -32.78 -11.64
C ASP A 426 -10.25 -31.54 -12.27
N ALA A 427 -9.53 -30.97 -13.23
CA ALA A 427 -10.04 -29.85 -14.02
C ALA A 427 -11.16 -30.32 -14.96
N ASP A 428 -12.05 -29.40 -15.32
CA ASP A 428 -12.96 -29.60 -16.43
C ASP A 428 -12.17 -29.82 -17.74
N VAL A 429 -12.68 -30.70 -18.60
CA VAL A 429 -12.01 -31.10 -19.85
C VAL A 429 -11.71 -29.89 -20.75
N GLN A 430 -12.55 -28.86 -20.73
CA GLN A 430 -12.37 -27.66 -21.55
C GLN A 430 -11.54 -26.57 -20.86
N PHE A 431 -11.24 -26.69 -19.56
CA PHE A 431 -10.55 -25.65 -18.82
C PHE A 431 -9.18 -25.36 -19.44
N ALA A 432 -8.43 -26.42 -19.77
CA ALA A 432 -7.10 -26.26 -20.31
C ALA A 432 -7.11 -25.58 -21.68
N ASP A 433 -8.00 -26.02 -22.57
CA ASP A 433 -8.12 -25.46 -23.91
C ASP A 433 -8.55 -23.98 -23.86
N LYS A 434 -9.55 -23.66 -23.04
CA LYS A 434 -10.10 -22.29 -22.96
C LYS A 434 -9.17 -21.31 -22.25
N VAL A 435 -8.59 -21.70 -21.12
CA VAL A 435 -7.78 -20.78 -20.31
C VAL A 435 -6.35 -20.71 -20.82
N TYR A 436 -5.69 -21.85 -21.06
CA TYR A 436 -4.28 -21.85 -21.45
C TYR A 436 -4.11 -21.60 -22.94
N LEU A 437 -4.74 -22.40 -23.80
CA LEU A 437 -4.48 -22.33 -25.25
C LEU A 437 -5.19 -21.14 -25.92
N GLU A 438 -6.50 -20.97 -25.70
CA GLU A 438 -7.28 -19.95 -26.39
C GLU A 438 -7.08 -18.55 -25.79
N ALA A 439 -7.17 -18.41 -24.46
CA ALA A 439 -7.07 -17.10 -23.83
C ALA A 439 -5.62 -16.64 -23.60
N MET A 440 -4.74 -17.51 -23.09
CA MET A 440 -3.34 -17.14 -22.80
C MET A 440 -2.40 -17.38 -23.99
N GLY A 441 -2.77 -18.20 -24.97
CA GLY A 441 -1.89 -18.59 -26.08
C GLY A 441 -0.67 -19.42 -25.63
N LEU A 442 -0.72 -20.03 -24.45
CA LEU A 442 0.39 -20.73 -23.81
C LEU A 442 -0.07 -22.08 -23.30
N GLU A 443 0.79 -23.10 -23.35
CA GLU A 443 0.52 -24.33 -22.60
C GLU A 443 0.71 -24.11 -21.10
N ARG A 444 -0.02 -24.88 -20.27
CA ARG A 444 0.12 -24.82 -18.81
C ARG A 444 1.57 -24.93 -18.33
N LEU A 445 2.35 -25.84 -18.93
CA LEU A 445 3.75 -26.03 -18.58
C LEU A 445 4.60 -24.81 -18.95
N GLN A 446 4.33 -24.15 -20.08
CA GLN A 446 5.02 -22.92 -20.47
C GLN A 446 4.75 -21.79 -19.46
N LEU A 447 3.50 -21.66 -19.00
CA LEU A 447 3.16 -20.70 -17.95
C LEU A 447 3.89 -20.98 -16.64
N VAL A 448 4.00 -22.25 -16.23
CA VAL A 448 4.80 -22.65 -15.07
C VAL A 448 6.25 -22.21 -15.24
N TRP A 449 6.87 -22.45 -16.40
CA TRP A 449 8.23 -22.00 -16.68
C TRP A 449 8.39 -20.47 -16.62
N LEU A 450 7.41 -19.71 -17.12
CA LEU A 450 7.41 -18.25 -17.04
C LEU A 450 7.35 -17.77 -15.59
N ILE A 451 6.45 -18.33 -14.77
CA ILE A 451 6.33 -18.00 -13.35
C ILE A 451 7.61 -18.36 -12.60
N CYS A 452 8.18 -19.55 -12.85
CA CYS A 452 9.48 -19.94 -12.30
C CYS A 452 10.59 -18.98 -12.74
N GLY A 453 10.59 -18.55 -13.99
CA GLY A 453 11.52 -17.54 -14.52
C GLY A 453 11.42 -16.21 -13.77
N VAL A 454 10.21 -15.72 -13.50
CA VAL A 454 9.99 -14.51 -12.68
C VAL A 454 10.57 -14.68 -11.28
N VAL A 455 10.32 -15.80 -10.62
CA VAL A 455 10.86 -16.10 -9.28
C VAL A 455 12.39 -16.17 -9.30
N VAL A 456 12.98 -16.80 -10.32
CA VAL A 456 14.44 -16.84 -10.50
C VAL A 456 15.02 -15.44 -10.70
N LEU A 457 14.41 -14.61 -11.55
CA LEU A 457 14.83 -13.22 -11.75
C LEU A 457 14.76 -12.42 -10.45
N MET A 458 13.71 -12.62 -9.65
CA MET A 458 13.60 -12.02 -8.32
C MET A 458 14.70 -12.49 -7.37
N ALA A 459 15.05 -13.78 -7.39
CA ALA A 459 16.11 -14.34 -6.56
C ALA A 459 17.50 -13.85 -6.98
N VAL A 460 17.75 -13.75 -8.28
CA VAL A 460 18.96 -13.14 -8.83
C VAL A 460 19.05 -11.67 -8.38
N ASN A 461 17.97 -10.90 -8.54
CA ASN A 461 17.93 -9.50 -8.10
C ASN A 461 18.18 -9.37 -6.59
N TYR A 462 17.60 -10.26 -5.77
CA TYR A 462 17.86 -10.34 -4.33
C TYR A 462 19.35 -10.60 -4.04
N TRP A 463 19.94 -11.58 -4.73
CA TRP A 463 21.36 -11.93 -4.56
C TRP A 463 22.30 -10.78 -4.94
N PHE A 464 22.04 -10.08 -6.04
CA PHE A 464 22.82 -8.91 -6.44
C PHE A 464 22.73 -7.78 -5.40
N HIS A 465 21.53 -7.48 -4.89
CA HIS A 465 21.33 -6.40 -3.93
C HIS A 465 21.81 -6.72 -2.51
N ARG A 466 21.54 -7.92 -2.00
CA ARG A 466 21.84 -8.32 -0.61
C ARG A 466 23.16 -9.06 -0.47
N GLY A 467 23.46 -9.96 -1.40
CA GLY A 467 24.69 -10.76 -1.40
C GLY A 467 25.88 -9.96 -1.90
N LEU A 468 25.82 -9.48 -3.15
CA LEU A 468 26.92 -8.75 -3.78
C LEU A 468 26.93 -7.24 -3.48
N LYS A 469 25.82 -6.69 -2.97
CA LYS A 469 25.62 -5.24 -2.75
C LYS A 469 25.90 -4.40 -4.01
N LEU A 470 25.61 -4.97 -5.17
CA LEU A 470 25.79 -4.33 -6.46
C LEU A 470 24.53 -3.55 -6.83
N GLN A 471 24.74 -2.38 -7.44
CA GLN A 471 23.69 -1.58 -8.05
C GLN A 471 24.10 -1.23 -9.47
N LEU A 472 23.13 -1.15 -10.37
CA LEU A 472 23.38 -0.69 -11.72
C LEU A 472 23.87 0.76 -11.69
N ASN A 473 24.97 1.03 -12.38
CA ASN A 473 25.47 2.38 -12.55
C ASN A 473 24.52 3.22 -13.42
N TRP A 474 24.51 4.54 -13.23
CA TRP A 474 23.56 5.42 -13.89
C TRP A 474 23.70 5.39 -15.42
N GLN A 475 24.90 5.20 -15.97
CA GLN A 475 25.10 5.10 -17.42
C GLN A 475 24.37 3.89 -18.01
N LEU A 476 24.41 2.74 -17.32
CA LEU A 476 23.68 1.54 -17.75
C LEU A 476 22.16 1.77 -17.67
N LYS A 477 21.69 2.45 -16.61
CA LYS A 477 20.28 2.81 -16.49
C LYS A 477 19.81 3.69 -17.64
N VAL A 478 20.57 4.72 -18.01
CA VAL A 478 20.26 5.59 -19.16
C VAL A 478 20.12 4.79 -20.45
N LEU A 479 20.99 3.80 -20.69
CA LEU A 479 20.92 2.95 -21.88
C LEU A 479 19.71 2.01 -21.87
N LEU A 480 19.33 1.48 -20.70
CA LEU A 480 18.24 0.51 -20.57
C LEU A 480 16.85 1.15 -20.54
N VAL A 481 16.72 2.39 -20.08
CA VAL A 481 15.43 3.09 -19.98
C VAL A 481 14.65 3.11 -21.31
N PRO A 482 15.23 3.53 -22.46
CA PRO A 482 14.51 3.52 -23.73
C PRO A 482 14.10 2.12 -24.17
N VAL A 483 14.96 1.12 -23.91
CA VAL A 483 14.67 -0.29 -24.22
C VAL A 483 13.46 -0.75 -23.40
N PHE A 484 13.40 -0.41 -22.12
CA PHE A 484 12.29 -0.81 -21.24
C PHE A 484 10.96 -0.21 -21.72
N PHE A 485 10.95 1.09 -22.04
CA PHE A 485 9.75 1.71 -22.59
C PHE A 485 9.35 1.16 -23.95
N PHE A 486 10.33 0.86 -24.82
CA PHE A 486 10.06 0.25 -26.12
C PHE A 486 9.45 -1.15 -25.99
N VAL A 487 10.00 -1.99 -25.11
CA VAL A 487 9.48 -3.33 -24.86
C VAL A 487 8.09 -3.27 -24.23
N VAL A 488 7.85 -2.35 -23.28
CA VAL A 488 6.50 -2.11 -22.73
C VAL A 488 5.52 -1.69 -23.82
N TRP A 489 5.90 -0.76 -24.68
CA TRP A 489 5.04 -0.31 -25.77
C TRP A 489 4.69 -1.42 -26.77
N LEU A 490 5.63 -2.33 -27.03
CA LEU A 490 5.44 -3.43 -27.99
C LEU A 490 4.65 -4.62 -27.43
N LEU A 491 4.85 -4.96 -26.15
CA LEU A 491 4.42 -6.24 -25.57
C LEU A 491 3.37 -6.11 -24.46
N ALA A 492 3.05 -4.91 -24.00
CA ALA A 492 2.02 -4.75 -22.97
C ALA A 492 0.64 -5.13 -23.51
N PRO A 493 -0.15 -5.95 -22.78
CA PRO A 493 -1.55 -6.18 -23.10
C PRO A 493 -2.35 -4.88 -22.88
N GLU A 494 -3.62 -4.89 -23.30
CA GLU A 494 -4.54 -3.82 -22.88
C GLU A 494 -4.55 -3.73 -21.35
N GLY A 495 -4.27 -2.54 -20.82
CA GLY A 495 -3.92 -2.37 -19.42
C GLY A 495 -5.07 -2.72 -18.49
N LEU A 496 -4.85 -3.70 -17.62
CA LEU A 496 -5.76 -4.01 -16.52
C LEU A 496 -5.75 -2.87 -15.48
N PRO A 497 -6.86 -2.68 -14.74
CA PRO A 497 -6.88 -1.76 -13.61
C PRO A 497 -5.79 -2.11 -12.59
N TYR A 498 -5.46 -1.13 -11.75
CA TYR A 498 -4.53 -1.35 -10.64
C TYR A 498 -5.20 -2.24 -9.59
N ILE A 499 -4.54 -3.30 -9.12
CA ILE A 499 -5.18 -4.37 -8.34
C ILE A 499 -5.89 -3.90 -7.06
N TYR A 500 -5.47 -2.78 -6.45
CA TYR A 500 -6.14 -2.21 -5.26
C TYR A 500 -7.38 -1.36 -5.59
N PHE A 501 -7.71 -1.17 -6.87
CA PHE A 501 -8.95 -0.52 -7.29
C PHE A 501 -10.08 -1.52 -7.52
N ASP A 502 -9.77 -2.83 -7.50
CA ASP A 502 -10.70 -3.91 -7.80
C ASP A 502 -11.38 -4.51 -6.55
N PHE A 503 -11.25 -3.87 -5.38
CA PHE A 503 -11.80 -4.33 -4.09
C PHE A 503 -12.80 -3.38 -3.45
#